data_AF-A0A140AYH2-F1
#
_entry.id   AF-A0A140AYH2-F1
#
_cell.length_a   1.000
_cell.length_b   1.000
_cell.length_c   1.000
_cell.angle_alpha   90.00
_cell.angle_beta   90.00
_cell.angle_gamma   90.00
#
_symmetry.space_group_name_H-M   'P 1'
#
loop_
_entity.id
_entity.type
_entity.pdbx_description
1 polymer ?
#
loop_
_entity_poly.entity_id
_entity_poly.type
_entity_poly.pdbx_seq_one_letter_code
_entity_poly.pdbx_strand_id
1 'polypeptide(L)'
;TTLANRGAADADNGPTAEVYSEAKTGKNVALNTLVAGGTYVQSGPNDDLTVSQLPTKPVTVYFLCNKTAGGVGCWIGVEVAGQPPLG
;
A
#
# COMPACT_ATOMS: atom_id res chain seq x y z
N THR A 1 -16.52 10.97 -6.42
CA THR A 1 -16.35 10.38 -5.09
C THR A 1 -14.90 10.04 -4.90
N THR A 2 -14.30 10.64 -3.88
CA THR A 2 -12.87 10.60 -3.53
C THR A 2 -12.54 9.26 -2.90
N LEU A 3 -11.38 8.76 -3.23
CA LEU A 3 -11.19 7.33 -3.33
C LEU A 3 -9.67 7.11 -3.11
N ALA A 4 -9.23 7.33 -1.86
CA ALA A 4 -7.93 6.94 -1.29
C ALA A 4 -7.96 5.44 -1.08
N ASN A 5 -6.92 4.70 -1.48
CA ASN A 5 -6.85 3.23 -1.40
C ASN A 5 -8.25 2.58 -1.37
N ARG A 6 -8.97 2.72 -2.49
CA ARG A 6 -10.44 2.90 -2.70
C ARG A 6 -11.42 1.96 -1.97
N GLY A 7 -10.93 1.06 -1.13
CA GLY A 7 -11.70 0.15 -0.29
C GLY A 7 -11.28 -0.01 1.17
N ALA A 8 -10.21 0.66 1.64
CA ALA A 8 -9.87 0.77 3.05
C ALA A 8 -10.64 1.96 3.65
N ALA A 9 -11.26 1.77 4.82
CA ALA A 9 -12.14 2.78 5.41
C ALA A 9 -11.38 4.05 5.86
N ASP A 10 -10.09 3.90 6.19
CA ASP A 10 -9.25 4.92 6.83
C ASP A 10 -7.88 5.09 6.14
N ALA A 11 -7.86 5.21 4.81
CA ALA A 11 -6.63 5.40 4.04
C ALA A 11 -6.09 6.85 4.19
N ASP A 12 -5.56 7.18 5.36
CA ASP A 12 -4.85 8.44 5.60
C ASP A 12 -3.53 8.50 4.81
N ASN A 13 -3.09 9.73 4.48
CA ASN A 13 -1.76 9.95 3.93
C ASN A 13 -0.69 9.74 5.00
N GLY A 14 0.48 9.25 4.60
CA GLY A 14 1.66 9.17 5.45
C GLY A 14 2.20 7.75 5.62
N PRO A 15 3.12 7.54 6.58
CA PRO A 15 3.75 6.24 6.82
C PRO A 15 2.81 5.23 7.49
N THR A 16 1.72 5.69 8.12
CA THR A 16 0.72 4.83 8.76
C THR A 16 -0.51 4.58 7.90
N ALA A 17 -0.48 4.98 6.62
CA ALA A 17 -1.54 4.73 5.66
C ALA A 17 -1.95 3.25 5.69
N GLU A 18 -3.25 2.98 5.74
CA GLU A 18 -3.74 1.61 5.65
C GLU A 18 -3.53 1.07 4.23
N VAL A 19 -2.92 -0.12 4.15
CA VAL A 19 -2.66 -0.88 2.93
C VAL A 19 -3.06 -2.34 3.12
N TYR A 20 -3.14 -3.12 2.05
CA TYR A 20 -3.42 -4.55 2.16
C TYR A 20 -2.11 -5.35 2.21
N SER A 21 -2.01 -6.29 3.15
CA SER A 21 -0.86 -7.22 3.23
C SER A 21 -0.98 -8.37 2.23
N GLU A 22 -2.20 -8.67 1.80
CA GLU A 22 -2.52 -9.77 0.89
C GLU A 22 -3.64 -9.34 -0.06
N ALA A 23 -3.57 -9.76 -1.32
CA ALA A 23 -4.64 -9.51 -2.27
C ALA A 23 -5.92 -10.28 -1.88
N LYS A 24 -7.10 -9.67 -2.10
CA LYS A 24 -8.43 -10.30 -1.97
C LYS A 24 -8.82 -10.77 -0.56
N THR A 25 -8.03 -10.51 0.48
CA THR A 25 -8.33 -10.94 1.86
C THR A 25 -9.05 -9.87 2.68
N GLY A 26 -9.12 -8.64 2.18
CA GLY A 26 -9.77 -7.52 2.88
C GLY A 26 -9.06 -7.10 4.17
N LYS A 27 -7.88 -7.66 4.47
CA LYS A 27 -7.11 -7.39 5.69
C LYS A 27 -6.21 -6.18 5.47
N ASN A 28 -6.52 -5.10 6.19
CA ASN A 28 -5.73 -3.88 6.21
C ASN A 28 -4.62 -3.98 7.27
N VAL A 29 -3.48 -3.36 6.98
CA VAL A 29 -2.36 -3.13 7.91
C VAL A 29 -1.79 -1.74 7.67
N ALA A 30 -1.12 -1.15 8.65
CA ALA A 30 -0.43 0.12 8.45
C ALA A 30 0.84 -0.08 7.59
N LEU A 31 1.09 0.83 6.64
CA LEU A 31 2.19 0.73 5.67
C LEU A 31 3.57 0.53 6.33
N ASN A 32 3.87 1.30 7.38
CA ASN A 32 5.14 1.20 8.12
C ASN A 32 5.41 -0.17 8.75
N THR A 33 4.39 -1.03 8.91
CA THR A 33 4.57 -2.40 9.40
C THR A 33 5.13 -3.34 8.34
N LEU A 34 4.93 -3.02 7.05
CA LEU A 34 5.46 -3.76 5.91
C LEU A 34 6.72 -3.11 5.35
N VAL A 35 6.68 -1.78 5.17
CA VAL A 35 7.75 -0.98 4.58
C VAL A 35 8.04 0.18 5.54
N ALA A 36 9.01 -0.02 6.46
CA ALA A 36 9.32 0.97 7.50
C ALA A 36 9.68 2.37 6.95
N GLY A 37 10.33 2.44 5.78
CA GLY A 37 10.62 3.69 5.06
C GLY A 37 9.56 4.07 4.03
N GLY A 38 8.39 3.46 4.07
CA GLY A 38 7.29 3.69 3.14
C GLY A 38 6.47 4.94 3.52
N THR A 39 6.06 5.72 2.54
CA THR A 39 5.09 6.80 2.72
C THR A 39 4.15 6.81 1.52
N TYR A 40 2.85 6.74 1.79
CA TYR A 40 1.81 6.80 0.77
C TYR A 40 1.13 8.18 0.80
N VAL A 41 0.92 8.77 -0.37
CA VAL A 41 0.23 10.06 -0.52
C VAL A 41 -0.77 9.97 -1.66
N GLN A 42 -2.03 10.26 -1.39
CA GLN A 42 -3.01 10.53 -2.43
C GLN A 42 -2.94 12.00 -2.86
N SER A 43 -2.86 12.24 -4.16
CA SER A 43 -2.86 13.56 -4.79
C SER A 43 -3.82 13.59 -5.98
N GLY A 44 -5.07 13.94 -5.71
CA GLY A 44 -6.12 14.04 -6.74
C GLY A 44 -6.41 12.69 -7.42
N PRO A 45 -6.17 12.54 -8.74
CA PRO A 45 -6.35 11.26 -9.43
C PRO A 45 -5.18 10.28 -9.25
N ASN A 46 -4.06 10.73 -8.68
CA ASN A 46 -2.83 9.97 -8.57
C ASN A 46 -2.57 9.57 -7.12
N ASP A 47 -1.87 8.46 -6.95
CA ASP A 47 -1.40 7.97 -5.67
C ASP A 47 0.11 7.71 -5.77
N ASP A 48 0.88 8.20 -4.81
CA ASP A 48 2.34 8.08 -4.76
C ASP A 48 2.76 7.20 -3.58
N LEU A 49 3.60 6.19 -3.84
CA LEU A 49 4.30 5.41 -2.81
C LEU A 49 5.80 5.73 -2.88
N THR A 50 6.31 6.41 -1.87
CA THR A 50 7.73 6.66 -1.70
C THR A 50 8.33 5.64 -0.75
N VAL A 51 9.49 5.08 -1.10
CA VAL A 51 10.27 4.17 -0.24
C VAL A 51 11.64 4.79 0.00
N SER A 52 11.83 5.43 1.15
CA SER A 52 13.10 6.07 1.53
C SER A 52 14.13 5.07 2.06
N GLN A 53 13.66 3.92 2.55
CA GLN A 53 14.48 2.83 3.06
C GLN A 53 13.87 1.49 2.63
N LEU A 54 14.67 0.68 1.92
CA LEU A 54 14.27 -0.67 1.58
C LEU A 54 14.13 -1.53 2.86
N PRO A 55 13.18 -2.47 2.90
CA PRO A 55 13.04 -3.44 3.99
C PRO A 55 14.22 -4.42 4.05
N THR A 56 14.40 -5.13 5.16
CA THR A 56 15.48 -6.14 5.29
C THR A 56 15.25 -7.40 4.44
N LYS A 57 14.01 -7.69 4.10
CA LYS A 57 13.59 -8.77 3.21
C LYS A 57 12.59 -8.22 2.19
N PRO A 58 12.46 -8.81 0.99
CA PRO A 58 11.42 -8.42 0.05
C PRO A 58 10.03 -8.50 0.70
N VAL A 59 9.20 -7.49 0.45
CA VAL A 59 7.80 -7.44 0.90
C VAL A 59 6.91 -7.02 -0.25
N THR A 60 5.65 -7.43 -0.22
CA THR A 60 4.66 -6.97 -1.19
C THR A 60 3.58 -6.18 -0.46
N VAL A 61 3.26 -5.01 -0.99
CA VAL A 61 2.15 -4.17 -0.52
C VAL A 61 1.07 -4.18 -1.59
N TYR A 62 -0.20 -4.33 -1.19
CA TYR A 62 -1.31 -4.37 -2.12
C TYR A 62 -2.22 -3.16 -1.96
N PHE A 63 -2.68 -2.64 -3.10
CA PHE A 63 -3.64 -1.54 -3.21
C PHE A 63 -4.86 -1.99 -4.01
N LEU A 64 -6.04 -1.51 -3.63
CA LEU A 64 -7.27 -1.80 -4.33
C LEU A 64 -7.70 -0.60 -5.17
N CYS A 65 -7.74 -0.81 -6.48
CA CYS A 65 -8.21 0.13 -7.48
C CYS A 65 -9.67 -0.21 -7.87
N ASN A 66 -10.53 0.81 -7.97
CA ASN A 66 -11.92 0.68 -8.44
C ASN A 66 -12.80 -0.33 -7.65
N LYS A 67 -12.91 -0.16 -6.33
CA LYS A 67 -13.92 -0.92 -5.55
C LYS A 67 -15.33 -0.47 -5.96
N THR A 68 -16.01 -1.27 -6.77
CA THR A 68 -17.46 -1.16 -6.96
C THR A 68 -18.17 -1.87 -5.81
N ALA A 69 -19.34 -1.37 -5.40
CA ALA A 69 -20.13 -1.99 -4.34
C ALA A 69 -20.44 -3.44 -4.73
N GLY A 70 -19.86 -4.40 -4.00
CA GLY A 70 -20.03 -5.84 -4.22
C GLY A 70 -19.12 -6.49 -5.28
N GLY A 71 -18.15 -5.78 -5.87
CA GLY A 71 -17.29 -6.30 -6.96
C GLY A 71 -15.85 -6.63 -6.57
N VAL A 72 -15.22 -7.52 -7.35
CA VAL A 72 -13.76 -7.75 -7.35
C VAL A 72 -13.08 -6.50 -7.92
N GLY A 73 -12.54 -5.64 -7.05
CA GLY A 73 -11.75 -4.50 -7.51
C GLY A 73 -10.44 -4.93 -8.17
N CYS A 74 -9.82 -4.03 -8.92
CA CYS A 74 -8.50 -4.25 -9.49
C CYS A 74 -7.44 -4.19 -8.38
N TRP A 75 -6.51 -5.14 -8.35
CA TRP A 75 -5.48 -5.19 -7.33
C TRP A 75 -4.13 -4.82 -7.93
N ILE A 76 -3.41 -3.92 -7.26
CA ILE A 76 -2.04 -3.54 -7.61
C ILE A 76 -1.15 -4.11 -6.52
N GLY A 77 -0.24 -5.02 -6.88
CA GLY A 77 0.81 -5.52 -5.99
C GLY A 77 2.11 -4.80 -6.29
N VAL A 78 2.66 -4.10 -5.29
CA VAL A 78 3.98 -3.46 -5.37
C VAL A 78 4.95 -4.29 -4.55
N GLU A 79 5.86 -4.96 -5.24
CA GLU A 79 6.97 -5.66 -4.60
C GLU A 79 8.10 -4.68 -4.32
N VAL A 80 8.46 -4.55 -3.05
CA VAL A 80 9.59 -3.75 -2.59
C VAL A 80 10.74 -4.70 -2.28
N ALA A 81 11.83 -4.58 -3.03
CA ALA A 81 13.01 -5.41 -2.84
C ALA A 81 13.64 -5.21 -1.45
N GLY A 82 14.31 -6.26 -0.96
CA GLY A 82 15.09 -6.17 0.26
C GLY A 82 16.37 -5.33 0.08
N GLN A 83 16.89 -4.78 1.17
CA GLN A 83 18.20 -4.14 1.22
C GLN A 83 19.28 -5.12 0.73
N PRO A 84 20.23 -4.67 -0.09
CA PRO A 84 21.42 -5.45 -0.41
C PRO A 84 22.18 -5.81 0.87
N PRO A 85 22.86 -6.97 0.92
CA PRO A 85 23.75 -7.30 2.02
C PRO A 85 24.81 -6.20 2.18
N LEU A 86 25.00 -5.73 3.41
CA LEU A 86 26.16 -4.92 3.76
C LEU A 86 27.34 -5.90 3.84
N GLY A 87 28.30 -5.75 2.92
CA GLY A 87 29.48 -6.62 2.81
C GLY A 87 30.42 -6.57 4.01
#